data_AF-A0A2A5B1G6-F1
#
_entry.id   AF-A0A2A5B1G6-F1
#
_cell.length_a   1.000
_cell.length_b   1.000
_cell.length_c   1.000
_cell.angle_alpha   90.00
_cell.angle_beta   90.00
_cell.angle_gamma   90.00
#
_symmetry.space_group_name_H-M   'P 1'
#
loop_
_entity.id
_entity.type
_entity.pdbx_description
1 polymer ?
#
loop_
_entity_poly.entity_id
_entity_poly.type
_entity_poly.pdbx_seq_one_letter_code
_entity_poly.pdbx_strand_id
1 'polypeptide(L)'
;MYISKKNIIIIGIIIIAAIVMIIRMSKIEAERKADMEALLNQPKTELELTMEAYNKRKNDSIIKYNIANPLPKTVQSEKANTSSTNILKFSSSFNDYEDQVNILQTNIETSYHTFDFDNKIITQKLPLRNGGWKTTQFRWTKITEPYPNGYIEFDIVNDKGIYQIWKDAAGSIGYEFYNKTKLVFNDVKRIN
;
A
#
# COMPACT_ATOMS: atom_id res chain seq x y z
N MET A 1 -22.76 27.23 51.50
CA MET A 1 -23.37 26.23 50.61
C MET A 1 -22.91 24.85 51.09
N TYR A 2 -23.74 24.12 51.84
CA TYR A 2 -23.37 22.80 52.38
C TYR A 2 -23.46 21.74 51.28
N ILE A 3 -22.33 21.17 50.89
CA ILE A 3 -22.29 20.03 49.96
C ILE A 3 -22.79 18.80 50.75
N SER A 4 -23.87 18.19 50.27
CA SER A 4 -24.44 17.00 50.90
C SER A 4 -23.43 15.84 50.88
N LYS A 5 -23.40 15.01 51.93
CA LYS A 5 -22.53 13.82 52.00
C LYS A 5 -22.68 12.90 50.78
N LYS A 6 -23.87 12.85 50.16
CA LYS A 6 -24.10 12.07 48.92
C LYS A 6 -23.34 12.64 47.72
N ASN A 7 -23.22 13.97 47.61
CA ASN A 7 -22.51 14.61 46.51
C ASN A 7 -20.99 14.41 46.63
N ILE A 8 -20.45 14.36 47.84
CA ILE A 8 -19.03 14.06 48.09
C ILE A 8 -18.69 12.65 47.62
N ILE A 9 -19.55 11.67 47.89
CA ILE A 9 -19.35 10.27 47.47
C ILE A 9 -19.40 10.15 45.94
N ILE A 10 -20.37 10.81 45.28
CA ILE A 10 -20.51 10.79 43.82
C ILE A 10 -19.28 11.41 43.15
N ILE A 11 -18.80 12.56 43.64
CA ILE A 11 -17.59 13.22 43.11
C ILE A 11 -16.37 12.31 43.27
N GLY A 12 -16.23 11.62 44.40
CA GLY A 12 -15.15 10.66 44.64
C GLY A 12 -15.13 9.51 43.61
N ILE A 13 -16.29 8.94 43.28
CA ILE A 13 -16.39 7.87 42.28
C ILE A 13 -15.99 8.36 40.89
N ILE A 14 -16.42 9.57 40.51
CA ILE A 14 -16.09 10.17 39.20
C ILE A 14 -14.57 10.40 39.08
N ILE A 15 -13.92 10.90 40.14
CA ILE A 15 -12.47 11.14 40.15
C ILE A 15 -11.71 9.82 40.00
N ILE A 16 -12.11 8.77 40.72
CA ILE A 16 -11.47 7.44 40.62
C ILE A 16 -11.61 6.87 39.20
N ALA A 17 -12.80 6.99 38.59
CA ALA A 17 -13.02 6.53 37.22
C ALA A 17 -12.14 7.28 36.20
N ALA A 18 -11.99 8.60 36.36
CA ALA A 18 -11.13 9.41 35.51
C ALA A 18 -9.64 9.01 35.63
N ILE A 19 -9.14 8.79 36.85
CA ILE A 19 -7.76 8.35 37.09
C ILE A 19 -7.50 6.99 36.43
N VAL A 20 -8.43 6.03 36.53
CA VAL A 20 -8.30 4.71 35.90
C VAL A 20 -8.26 4.83 34.37
N MET A 21 -9.08 5.69 33.76
CA MET A 21 -9.03 5.93 32.32
C MET A 21 -7.69 6.52 31.87
N ILE A 22 -7.16 7.50 32.61
CA ILE A 22 -5.87 8.12 32.29
C ILE A 22 -4.74 7.08 32.32
N ILE A 23 -4.69 6.24 33.36
CA ILE A 23 -3.68 5.17 33.47
C ILE A 23 -3.77 4.18 32.30
N ARG A 24 -4.99 3.81 31.88
CA ARG A 24 -5.20 2.92 30.73
C ARG A 24 -4.76 3.57 29.42
N MET A 25 -5.07 4.84 29.20
CA MET A 25 -4.61 5.57 28.01
C MET A 25 -3.08 5.66 27.95
N SER A 26 -2.43 6.01 29.07
CA SER A 26 -0.96 6.09 29.11
C SER A 26 -0.29 4.74 28.82
N LYS A 27 -0.89 3.63 29.25
CA LYS A 27 -0.39 2.28 28.92
C LYS A 27 -0.50 1.97 27.42
N ILE A 28 -1.64 2.30 26.81
CA ILE A 28 -1.88 2.10 25.37
C ILE A 28 -0.92 2.95 24.53
N GLU A 29 -0.66 4.19 24.94
CA GLU A 29 0.30 5.07 24.26
C GLU A 29 1.73 4.53 24.34
N ALA A 30 2.12 3.96 25.49
CA ALA A 30 3.44 3.35 25.66
C ALA A 30 3.61 2.10 24.78
N GLU A 31 2.60 1.22 24.72
CA GLU A 31 2.60 0.03 23.86
C GLU A 31 2.68 0.43 22.38
N ARG A 32 1.87 1.40 21.94
CA ARG A 32 1.92 1.93 20.56
C ARG A 32 3.27 2.53 20.19
N LYS A 33 3.93 3.22 21.13
CA LYS A 33 5.25 3.79 20.89
C LYS A 33 6.31 2.69 20.75
N ALA A 34 6.24 1.65 21.57
CA ALA A 34 7.13 0.50 21.48
C ALA A 34 6.96 -0.25 20.15
N ASP A 35 5.72 -0.45 19.70
CA ASP A 35 5.44 -1.08 18.39
C ASP A 35 5.97 -0.25 17.22
N MET A 36 5.85 1.09 17.29
CA MET A 36 6.42 2.00 16.30
C MET A 36 7.96 1.95 16.27
N GLU A 37 8.61 1.94 17.43
CA GLU A 37 10.07 1.82 17.52
C GLU A 37 10.54 0.46 17.01
N ALA A 38 9.77 -0.61 17.24
CA ALA A 38 10.06 -1.94 16.69
C ALA A 38 9.96 -1.95 15.15
N LEU A 39 8.96 -1.28 14.56
CA LEU A 39 8.83 -1.14 13.11
C LEU A 39 9.95 -0.30 12.49
N LEU A 40 10.39 0.77 13.15
CA LEU A 40 11.52 1.60 12.68
C LEU A 40 12.87 0.86 12.72
N ASN A 41 13.03 -0.08 13.63
CA ASN A 41 14.25 -0.85 13.81
C ASN A 41 14.29 -2.15 12.98
N GLN A 42 13.26 -2.43 12.18
CA GLN A 42 13.31 -3.53 11.22
C GLN A 42 14.26 -3.18 10.07
N PRO A 43 15.04 -4.16 9.57
CA PRO A 43 15.88 -3.94 8.39
C PRO A 43 14.98 -3.54 7.21
N LYS A 44 15.31 -2.40 6.58
CA LYS A 44 14.59 -1.89 5.42
C LYS A 44 14.48 -2.98 4.35
N THR A 45 13.29 -3.15 3.79
CA THR A 45 13.05 -4.12 2.74
C THR A 45 13.74 -3.69 1.44
N GLU A 46 14.06 -4.63 0.55
CA GLU A 46 14.67 -4.31 -0.76
C GLU A 46 13.82 -3.33 -1.59
N LEU A 47 12.50 -3.32 -1.38
CA LEU A 47 11.59 -2.39 -2.03
C LEU A 47 11.75 -0.95 -1.49
N GLU A 48 11.92 -0.78 -0.19
CA GLU A 48 12.19 0.53 0.42
C GLU A 48 13.57 1.06 0.00
N LEU A 49 14.58 0.19 -0.03
CA LEU A 49 15.93 0.55 -0.50
C LEU A 49 15.93 1.00 -1.97
N THR A 50 15.14 0.34 -2.82
CA THR A 50 15.03 0.72 -4.23
C THR A 50 14.21 2.00 -4.42
N MET A 51 13.18 2.23 -3.61
CA MET A 51 12.37 3.46 -3.63
C MET A 51 13.14 4.68 -3.10
N GLU A 52 13.93 4.53 -2.05
CA GLU A 52 14.82 5.58 -1.55
C GLU A 52 15.91 5.94 -2.57
N ALA A 53 16.49 4.93 -3.23
CA ALA A 53 17.46 5.15 -4.30
C ALA A 53 16.84 5.87 -5.51
N TYR A 54 15.57 5.63 -5.81
CA TYR A 54 14.84 6.34 -6.85
C TYR A 54 14.55 7.80 -6.47
N ASN A 55 14.03 8.03 -5.26
CA ASN A 55 13.73 9.38 -4.77
C ASN A 55 14.98 10.27 -4.67
N LYS A 56 16.11 9.68 -4.23
CA LYS A 56 17.41 10.38 -4.22
C LYS A 56 17.83 10.80 -5.63
N ARG A 57 17.73 9.91 -6.62
CA ARG A 57 18.07 10.22 -8.03
C ARG A 57 17.13 11.27 -8.64
N LYS A 58 15.85 11.26 -8.28
CA LYS A 58 14.87 12.27 -8.71
C LYS A 58 15.21 13.66 -8.16
N ASN A 59 15.58 13.76 -6.88
CA ASN A 59 16.00 15.03 -6.30
C ASN A 59 17.34 15.53 -6.86
N ASP A 60 18.32 14.64 -7.06
CA ASP A 60 19.62 15.00 -7.65
C ASP A 60 19.48 15.48 -9.11
N SER A 61 18.52 14.94 -9.87
CA SER A 61 18.23 15.37 -11.25
C SER A 61 17.49 16.72 -11.29
N ILE A 62 16.58 16.99 -10.35
CA ILE A 62 15.92 18.30 -10.22
C ILE A 62 16.91 19.40 -9.82
N ILE A 63 17.85 19.11 -8.91
CA ILE A 63 18.88 20.07 -8.47
C ILE A 63 19.87 20.36 -9.61
N LYS A 64 20.31 19.36 -10.36
CA LYS A 64 21.20 19.57 -11.54
C LYS A 64 20.54 20.35 -12.67
N TYR A 65 19.21 20.23 -12.85
CA TYR A 65 18.48 20.96 -13.89
C TYR A 65 18.30 22.45 -13.55
N ASN A 66 18.12 22.80 -12.28
CA ASN A 66 17.90 24.20 -11.84
C ASN A 66 19.18 25.04 -11.75
N ILE A 67 20.36 24.41 -11.64
CA ILE A 67 21.66 25.14 -11.57
C ILE A 67 22.22 25.42 -12.97
N ALA A 68 21.81 24.66 -13.99
CA ALA A 68 22.50 24.66 -15.28
C ALA A 68 21.87 25.53 -16.40
N ASN A 69 20.64 26.04 -16.29
CA ASN A 69 20.12 27.11 -17.18
C ASN A 69 18.69 27.59 -16.82
N PRO A 70 18.43 28.91 -16.71
CA PRO A 70 17.07 29.45 -16.74
C PRO A 70 16.42 29.27 -18.14
N LEU A 71 15.11 28.95 -18.17
CA LEU A 71 14.27 28.72 -19.36
C LEU A 71 14.25 29.92 -20.35
N PRO A 72 13.89 29.73 -21.65
CA PRO A 72 14.41 28.74 -22.59
C PRO A 72 14.61 29.31 -24.03
N LYS A 73 15.39 28.62 -24.88
CA LYS A 73 15.08 28.53 -26.33
C LYS A 73 15.39 27.13 -26.87
N THR A 74 14.42 26.67 -27.65
CA THR A 74 14.25 25.36 -28.30
C THR A 74 15.38 25.04 -29.28
N VAL A 75 15.99 23.84 -29.18
CA VAL A 75 16.58 23.10 -30.32
C VAL A 75 16.54 21.59 -29.99
N GLN A 76 16.05 20.79 -30.95
CA GLN A 76 16.08 19.33 -30.97
C GLN A 76 17.45 18.78 -31.40
N SER A 77 17.95 17.75 -30.72
CA SER A 77 18.68 16.53 -31.19
C SER A 77 19.24 15.87 -29.90
N GLU A 78 19.47 14.57 -29.70
CA GLU A 78 19.36 13.34 -30.47
C GLU A 78 19.44 12.20 -29.43
N LYS A 79 18.82 11.06 -29.77
CA LYS A 79 18.85 9.73 -29.13
C LYS A 79 19.89 9.48 -28.02
N ALA A 80 19.36 9.18 -26.83
CA ALA A 80 19.86 8.08 -25.99
C ALA A 80 18.69 7.11 -25.74
N ASN A 81 18.77 5.96 -26.39
CA ASN A 81 17.77 4.90 -26.38
C ASN A 81 17.95 4.08 -25.08
N THR A 82 17.31 4.52 -24.00
CA THR A 82 17.06 3.70 -22.81
C THR A 82 15.67 4.03 -22.30
N SER A 83 14.64 3.50 -22.97
CA SER A 83 13.31 3.45 -22.35
C SER A 83 13.40 2.42 -21.23
N SER A 84 13.78 2.85 -20.03
CA SER A 84 13.47 2.10 -18.82
C SER A 84 11.94 2.12 -18.70
N THR A 85 11.27 1.15 -19.31
CA THR A 85 9.83 0.97 -19.16
C THR A 85 9.55 0.84 -17.66
N ASN A 86 8.71 1.73 -17.11
CA ASN A 86 8.27 1.65 -15.71
C ASN A 86 7.22 0.53 -15.61
N ILE A 87 7.67 -0.69 -15.85
CA ILE A 87 6.84 -1.89 -15.82
C ILE A 87 7.39 -2.80 -14.72
N LEU A 88 6.56 -3.08 -13.73
CA LEU A 88 6.86 -4.05 -12.69
C LEU A 88 6.06 -5.32 -12.93
N LYS A 89 6.73 -6.47 -12.89
CA LYS A 89 6.08 -7.78 -13.02
C LYS A 89 6.22 -8.56 -11.73
N PHE A 90 5.17 -9.30 -11.41
CA PHE A 90 5.10 -10.12 -10.21
C PHE A 90 4.51 -11.49 -10.53
N SER A 91 4.92 -12.49 -9.76
CA SER A 91 4.27 -13.79 -9.67
C SER A 91 3.80 -14.02 -8.24
N SER A 92 2.67 -14.67 -8.04
CA SER A 92 2.23 -15.18 -6.75
C SER A 92 2.13 -16.71 -6.79
N SER A 93 2.20 -17.35 -5.63
CA SER A 93 2.10 -18.82 -5.55
C SER A 93 0.68 -19.29 -5.22
N PHE A 94 -0.15 -18.43 -4.62
CA PHE A 94 -1.55 -18.72 -4.30
C PHE A 94 -2.36 -17.43 -4.16
N ASN A 95 -3.68 -17.57 -4.07
CA ASN A 95 -4.59 -16.48 -3.74
C ASN A 95 -5.68 -16.91 -2.76
N ASP A 96 -6.13 -15.96 -1.96
CA ASP A 96 -7.27 -16.08 -1.05
C ASP A 96 -8.43 -15.24 -1.59
N TYR A 97 -9.61 -15.86 -1.67
CA TYR A 97 -10.87 -15.17 -1.85
C TYR A 97 -11.45 -14.89 -0.48
N GLU A 98 -11.68 -13.62 -0.19
CA GLU A 98 -12.05 -13.13 1.13
C GLU A 98 -13.35 -12.35 1.11
N ASP A 99 -14.09 -12.38 2.22
CA ASP A 99 -15.16 -11.45 2.54
C ASP A 99 -14.82 -10.75 3.84
N GLN A 100 -14.62 -9.43 3.80
CA GLN A 100 -14.37 -8.46 4.88
C GLN A 100 -13.36 -8.85 5.99
N VAL A 101 -13.60 -9.98 6.67
CA VAL A 101 -12.85 -10.51 7.81
C VAL A 101 -12.49 -12.00 7.67
N ASN A 102 -13.02 -12.72 6.67
CA ASN A 102 -12.86 -14.17 6.54
C ASN A 102 -12.24 -14.56 5.19
N ILE A 103 -11.32 -15.52 5.22
CA ILE A 103 -10.90 -16.26 4.02
C ILE A 103 -11.98 -17.29 3.71
N LEU A 104 -12.63 -17.14 2.57
CA LEU A 104 -13.68 -18.04 2.09
C LEU A 104 -13.08 -19.23 1.33
N GLN A 105 -12.00 -19.01 0.59
CA GLN A 105 -11.33 -20.03 -0.20
C GLN A 105 -9.87 -19.66 -0.49
N THR A 106 -8.97 -20.63 -0.36
CA THR A 106 -7.58 -20.52 -0.82
C THR A 106 -7.39 -21.34 -2.09
N ASN A 107 -6.81 -20.72 -3.12
CA ASN A 107 -6.46 -21.36 -4.39
C ASN A 107 -4.93 -21.42 -4.53
N ILE A 108 -4.39 -22.63 -4.53
CA ILE A 108 -2.96 -22.87 -4.78
C ILE A 108 -2.71 -22.87 -6.29
N GLU A 109 -2.49 -21.68 -6.84
CA GLU A 109 -2.26 -21.48 -8.26
C GLU A 109 -1.29 -20.32 -8.52
N THR A 110 -0.33 -20.55 -9.43
CA THR A 110 0.61 -19.50 -9.83
C THR A 110 -0.08 -18.48 -10.71
N SER A 111 -0.06 -17.22 -10.28
CA SER A 111 -0.66 -16.10 -11.00
C SER A 111 0.39 -15.04 -11.32
N TYR A 112 0.13 -14.22 -12.34
CA TYR A 112 1.04 -13.16 -12.75
C TYR A 112 0.36 -11.80 -12.76
N HIS A 113 1.14 -10.78 -12.40
CA HIS A 113 0.68 -9.39 -12.39
C HIS A 113 1.69 -8.51 -13.10
N THR A 114 1.21 -7.51 -13.81
CA THR A 114 2.04 -6.49 -14.47
C THR A 114 1.47 -5.12 -14.17
N PHE A 115 2.30 -4.24 -13.62
CA PHE A 115 1.98 -2.87 -13.27
C PHE A 115 2.73 -1.98 -14.25
N ASP A 116 2.02 -1.49 -15.26
CA ASP A 116 2.54 -0.57 -16.27
C ASP A 116 2.15 0.85 -15.87
N PHE A 117 3.10 1.57 -15.29
CA PHE A 117 2.85 2.90 -14.76
C PHE A 117 2.75 3.96 -15.86
N ASP A 118 3.42 3.73 -17.00
CA ASP A 118 3.45 4.65 -18.12
C ASP A 118 2.09 4.64 -18.84
N ASN A 119 1.54 3.44 -19.08
CA ASN A 119 0.23 3.26 -19.73
C ASN A 119 -0.95 3.30 -18.75
N LYS A 120 -0.68 3.37 -17.44
CA LYS A 120 -1.68 3.31 -16.37
C LYS A 120 -2.54 2.05 -16.39
N ILE A 121 -1.91 0.90 -16.63
CA ILE A 121 -2.58 -0.39 -16.76
C ILE A 121 -2.01 -1.37 -15.74
N ILE A 122 -2.90 -2.09 -15.05
CA ILE A 122 -2.56 -3.28 -14.29
C ILE A 122 -3.13 -4.49 -15.04
N THR A 123 -2.29 -5.50 -15.28
CA THR A 123 -2.69 -6.75 -15.91
C THR A 123 -2.60 -7.88 -14.90
N GLN A 124 -3.62 -8.71 -14.82
CA GLN A 124 -3.67 -9.95 -14.06
C GLN A 124 -3.80 -11.13 -15.02
N LYS A 125 -3.02 -12.18 -14.80
CA LYS A 125 -3.06 -13.41 -15.56
C LYS A 125 -3.23 -14.60 -14.63
N LEU A 126 -4.35 -15.30 -14.77
CA LEU A 126 -4.75 -16.45 -13.95
C LEU A 126 -4.80 -17.72 -14.79
N PRO A 127 -4.44 -18.88 -14.23
CA PRO A 127 -4.65 -20.14 -14.92
C PRO A 127 -6.15 -20.48 -14.98
N LEU A 128 -6.55 -21.12 -16.06
CA LEU A 128 -7.90 -21.68 -16.22
C LEU A 128 -7.85 -23.17 -15.92
N ARG A 129 -8.97 -23.73 -15.45
CA ARG A 129 -9.09 -25.17 -15.16
C ARG A 129 -8.81 -26.07 -16.37
N ASN A 130 -8.94 -25.56 -17.59
CA ASN A 130 -8.65 -26.27 -18.83
C ASN A 130 -7.16 -26.16 -19.25
N GLY A 131 -6.28 -25.64 -18.39
CA GLY A 131 -4.86 -25.43 -18.69
C GLY A 131 -4.55 -24.16 -19.49
N GLY A 132 -5.57 -23.39 -19.88
CA GLY A 132 -5.40 -22.08 -20.52
C GLY A 132 -5.04 -20.97 -19.52
N TRP A 133 -4.91 -19.75 -20.02
CA TRP A 133 -4.69 -18.57 -19.20
C TRP A 133 -5.74 -17.51 -19.49
N LYS A 134 -6.31 -16.91 -18.44
CA LYS A 134 -7.17 -15.72 -18.55
C LYS A 134 -6.35 -14.49 -18.22
N THR A 135 -6.34 -13.52 -19.12
CA THR A 135 -5.70 -12.22 -18.90
C THR A 135 -6.77 -11.15 -18.75
N THR A 136 -6.71 -10.40 -17.66
CA THR A 136 -7.61 -9.27 -17.39
C THR A 136 -6.77 -8.01 -17.24
N GLN A 137 -7.17 -6.93 -17.90
CA GLN A 137 -6.53 -5.62 -17.80
C GLN A 137 -7.46 -4.66 -17.06
N PHE A 138 -6.85 -3.81 -16.24
CA PHE A 138 -7.48 -2.79 -15.43
C PHE A 138 -6.78 -1.47 -15.68
N ARG A 139 -7.53 -0.43 -16.03
CA ARG A 139 -6.99 0.93 -16.15
C ARG A 139 -7.20 1.65 -14.84
N TRP A 140 -6.18 2.36 -14.36
CA TRP A 140 -6.27 3.15 -13.13
C TRP A 140 -6.23 4.65 -13.41
N THR A 141 -6.82 5.44 -12.52
CA THR A 141 -6.86 6.91 -12.63
C THR A 141 -5.93 7.60 -11.66
N LYS A 142 -5.90 7.10 -10.43
CA LYS A 142 -5.18 7.69 -9.32
C LYS A 142 -4.38 6.63 -8.60
N ILE A 143 -3.20 7.04 -8.12
CA ILE A 143 -2.39 6.29 -7.18
C ILE A 143 -2.48 7.02 -5.85
N THR A 144 -2.78 6.29 -4.78
CA THR A 144 -2.56 6.78 -3.42
C THR A 144 -1.16 6.34 -3.02
N GLU A 145 -0.20 7.26 -3.17
CA GLU A 145 1.22 7.07 -2.86
C GLU A 145 1.46 6.92 -1.35
N PRO A 146 2.56 6.27 -0.96
CA PRO A 146 2.48 5.23 0.04
C PRO A 146 2.29 5.80 1.43
N TYR A 147 1.45 5.11 2.19
CA TYR A 147 1.54 5.16 3.65
C TYR A 147 2.98 4.79 4.06
N PRO A 148 3.48 5.24 5.22
CA PRO A 148 4.86 5.01 5.67
C PRO A 148 5.32 3.54 5.68
N ASN A 149 4.41 2.59 5.46
CA ASN A 149 4.63 1.16 5.39
C ASN A 149 4.84 0.61 3.95
N GLY A 150 4.83 1.43 2.89
CA GLY A 150 5.02 0.91 1.52
C GLY A 150 3.77 0.28 0.89
N TYR A 151 2.59 0.56 1.45
CA TYR A 151 1.28 0.23 0.87
C TYR A 151 0.93 1.21 -0.27
N ILE A 152 0.57 0.69 -1.45
CA ILE A 152 0.19 1.49 -2.63
C ILE A 152 -1.19 1.05 -3.11
N GLU A 153 -2.09 2.01 -3.36
CA GLU A 153 -3.42 1.77 -3.91
C GLU A 153 -3.59 2.41 -5.29
N PHE A 154 -4.40 1.77 -6.12
CA PHE A 154 -4.76 2.19 -7.47
C PHE A 154 -6.28 2.23 -7.59
N ASP A 155 -6.83 3.42 -7.84
CA ASP A 155 -8.26 3.59 -8.12
C ASP A 155 -8.54 3.14 -9.55
N ILE A 156 -9.36 2.10 -9.70
CA ILE A 156 -9.65 1.47 -10.99
C ILE A 156 -10.83 2.16 -11.67
N VAL A 157 -10.69 2.41 -12.96
CA VAL A 157 -11.77 2.94 -13.80
C VAL A 157 -12.80 1.84 -14.01
N ASN A 158 -13.79 1.80 -13.12
CA ASN A 158 -15.06 1.08 -13.20
C ASN A 158 -15.14 -0.04 -14.25
N ASP A 159 -14.32 -1.08 -14.09
CA ASP A 159 -14.21 -2.21 -15.02
C ASP A 159 -14.39 -3.52 -14.23
N LYS A 160 -15.32 -4.36 -14.70
CA LYS A 160 -15.53 -5.74 -14.22
C LYS A 160 -15.73 -5.92 -12.70
N GLY A 161 -16.33 -4.93 -12.05
CA GLY A 161 -16.72 -5.04 -10.64
C GLY A 161 -15.60 -4.81 -9.63
N ILE A 162 -14.38 -4.46 -10.08
CA ILE A 162 -13.25 -4.07 -9.23
C ILE A 162 -13.15 -2.55 -9.19
N TYR A 163 -12.99 -1.99 -8.00
CA TYR A 163 -12.83 -0.53 -7.82
C TYR A 163 -11.43 -0.14 -7.35
N GLN A 164 -10.70 -1.06 -6.72
CA GLN A 164 -9.37 -0.80 -6.19
C GLN A 164 -8.46 -2.02 -6.40
N ILE A 165 -7.21 -1.74 -6.72
CA ILE A 165 -6.12 -2.71 -6.63
C ILE A 165 -5.08 -2.13 -5.69
N TRP A 166 -4.49 -2.93 -4.83
CA TRP A 166 -3.44 -2.48 -3.93
C TRP A 166 -2.30 -3.47 -3.86
N LYS A 167 -1.13 -2.98 -3.44
CA LYS A 167 0.00 -3.80 -3.04
C LYS A 167 0.43 -3.37 -1.65
N ASP A 168 0.53 -4.31 -0.72
CA ASP A 168 0.94 -4.02 0.64
C ASP A 168 2.45 -4.16 0.87
N ALA A 169 2.83 -3.77 2.08
CA ALA A 169 4.17 -3.87 2.64
C ALA A 169 4.67 -5.31 2.73
N ALA A 170 3.77 -6.22 3.14
CA ALA A 170 4.06 -7.64 3.33
C ALA A 170 4.31 -8.36 1.99
N GLY A 171 3.97 -7.71 0.88
CA GLY A 171 4.22 -8.16 -0.47
C GLY A 171 2.95 -8.55 -1.21
N SER A 172 1.82 -8.70 -0.53
CA SER A 172 0.57 -9.16 -1.13
C SER A 172 -0.01 -8.14 -2.09
N ILE A 173 -0.74 -8.65 -3.09
CA ILE A 173 -1.47 -7.83 -4.07
C ILE A 173 -2.96 -8.14 -3.91
N GLY A 174 -3.77 -7.13 -3.60
CA GLY A 174 -5.21 -7.28 -3.44
C GLY A 174 -6.02 -6.64 -4.57
N TYR A 175 -7.14 -7.26 -4.91
CA TYR A 175 -8.16 -6.75 -5.82
C TYR A 175 -9.47 -6.63 -5.05
N GLU A 176 -10.00 -5.42 -4.90
CA GLU A 176 -11.23 -5.17 -4.14
C GLU A 176 -12.42 -4.95 -5.07
N PHE A 177 -13.49 -5.69 -4.78
CA PHE A 177 -14.72 -5.69 -5.56
C PHE A 177 -15.79 -4.82 -4.89
N TYR A 178 -16.71 -4.24 -5.66
CA TYR A 178 -17.77 -3.37 -5.12
C TYR A 178 -18.69 -4.05 -4.09
N ASN A 179 -18.78 -5.37 -4.12
CA ASN A 179 -19.51 -6.18 -3.13
C ASN A 179 -18.70 -6.42 -1.84
N LYS A 180 -17.55 -5.74 -1.66
CA LYS A 180 -16.64 -5.81 -0.50
C LYS A 180 -15.89 -7.12 -0.34
N THR A 181 -15.97 -8.02 -1.32
CA THR A 181 -15.09 -9.18 -1.37
C THR A 181 -13.73 -8.77 -1.92
N LYS A 182 -12.71 -9.59 -1.62
CA LYS A 182 -11.34 -9.36 -2.04
C LYS A 182 -10.75 -10.61 -2.66
N LEU A 183 -9.85 -10.42 -3.60
CA LEU A 183 -8.96 -11.47 -4.09
C LEU A 183 -7.54 -11.05 -3.77
N VAL A 184 -6.91 -11.74 -2.82
CA VAL A 184 -5.60 -11.40 -2.27
C VAL A 184 -4.57 -12.42 -2.73
N PHE A 185 -3.53 -11.97 -3.41
CA PHE A 185 -2.44 -12.77 -3.92
C PHE A 185 -1.26 -12.71 -2.96
N ASN A 186 -0.76 -13.88 -2.56
CA ASN A 186 0.24 -14.06 -1.51
C ASN A 186 1.49 -14.76 -2.05
N ASP A 187 2.59 -14.73 -1.26
CA ASP A 187 3.93 -15.17 -1.69
C ASP A 187 4.35 -14.49 -3.01
N VAL A 188 4.09 -13.18 -3.09
CA VAL A 188 4.34 -12.39 -4.28
C VAL A 188 5.83 -12.11 -4.42
N LYS A 189 6.37 -12.44 -5.60
CA LYS A 189 7.77 -12.25 -5.95
C LYS A 189 7.88 -11.42 -7.22
N ARG A 190 8.84 -10.50 -7.25
CA ARG A 190 9.16 -9.75 -8.46
C ARG A 190 9.84 -10.68 -9.47
N ILE A 191 9.46 -10.56 -10.73
CA ILE A 191 10.05 -11.31 -11.85
C ILE A 191 10.55 -10.35 -12.94
N ASN A 192 11.49 -10.80 -13.76
CA ASN A 192 12.09 -10.02 -14.85
C ASN A 192 11.27 -10.15 -16.16
#